data_AF-A0A7V8NLJ3-F1
#
_entry.id   AF-A0A7V8NLJ3-F1
#
_cell.length_a   1.000
_cell.length_b   1.000
_cell.length_c   1.000
_cell.angle_alpha   90.00
_cell.angle_beta   90.00
_cell.angle_gamma   90.00
#
_symmetry.space_group_name_H-M   'P 1'
#
loop_
_entity.id
_entity.type
_entity.pdbx_description
1 polymer ?
#
loop_
_entity_poly.entity_id
_entity_poly.type
_entity_poly.pdbx_seq_one_letter_code
_entity_poly.pdbx_strand_id
1 'polypeptide(L)'
;MSLWGSWWNAIELLRPAFSRLSTFLWFATIVAGMTVRADLLGVTSIVRALNLRPALYHRLLAHFHSTGVKLDRLAALWAAVVLRLFPTALRVNGRLILIGDGIKCPKRGKKMPAVKLLHQQSDANTKPEYIMGHSLQAVSVLVRAAHSFFAVPLAARIHEGLVWSNRDRRTLLDKMLVLLGLVAIATPFYFVADAYYAAGKVVNGLIAQGHHLLSRVKSNAVAYAPAGPPKGKRRRGRPTRYGKKIKLKSLLSHPQSMLELASPVYGERNVMLRYRVCDLIWRPAGRLVRFVAVIHPTRGSCLLMSTDLSLGAADIIYLYGLRFKIEHSFKQAIHLLGAFAYHFWMMDMTPLRYRNGNQYLHRQPADYRNHVRRKMHAYHVFIQAGVVAQGLLQYLAVVAPKLVWDSFGSWLRTIRPGIPPSEFVVANALRHMLPDFLLGSAKNGSLAEFIANRQDTTNMQGFRLAS
;
A
#
# COMPACT_ATOMS: atom_id res chain seq x y z
N MET A 1 -16.70 -24.42 4.59
CA MET A 1 -15.67 -23.97 3.62
C MET A 1 -14.35 -23.84 4.38
N SER A 2 -13.25 -24.46 3.92
CA SER A 2 -11.96 -24.42 4.63
C SER A 2 -11.23 -23.09 4.39
N LEU A 3 -10.26 -22.73 5.25
CA LEU A 3 -9.46 -21.51 5.07
C LEU A 3 -8.70 -21.50 3.74
N TRP A 4 -8.07 -22.63 3.39
CA TRP A 4 -7.39 -22.79 2.10
C TRP A 4 -8.34 -22.79 0.91
N GLY A 5 -9.56 -23.30 1.05
CA GLY A 5 -10.59 -23.20 0.01
C GLY A 5 -10.98 -21.74 -0.26
N SER A 6 -11.26 -20.96 0.78
CA SER A 6 -11.54 -19.52 0.66
C SER A 6 -10.35 -18.75 0.07
N TRP A 7 -9.13 -19.09 0.49
CA TRP A 7 -7.90 -18.52 -0.04
C TRP A 7 -7.72 -18.83 -1.53
N TRP A 8 -7.95 -20.08 -1.94
CA TRP A 8 -7.84 -20.53 -3.32
C TRP A 8 -8.87 -19.86 -4.23
N ASN A 9 -10.14 -19.84 -3.82
CA ASN A 9 -11.22 -19.19 -4.57
C ASN A 9 -10.93 -17.70 -4.81
N ALA A 10 -10.30 -17.03 -3.84
CA ALA A 10 -9.93 -15.62 -3.98
C ALA A 10 -8.76 -15.41 -4.94
N ILE A 11 -7.69 -16.21 -4.86
CA ILE A 11 -6.51 -16.04 -5.73
C ILE A 11 -6.76 -16.51 -7.16
N GLU A 12 -7.65 -17.49 -7.38
CA GLU A 12 -8.03 -17.98 -8.70
C GLU A 12 -8.59 -16.88 -9.61
N LEU A 13 -9.26 -15.89 -9.03
CA LEU A 13 -9.75 -14.70 -9.73
C LEU A 13 -8.63 -13.89 -10.40
N LEU A 14 -7.36 -14.10 -10.03
CA LEU A 14 -6.20 -13.45 -10.64
C LEU A 14 -5.68 -14.16 -11.90
N ARG A 15 -6.18 -15.36 -12.22
CA ARG A 15 -5.75 -16.15 -13.39
C ARG A 15 -5.70 -15.37 -14.70
N PRO A 16 -6.64 -14.45 -15.04
CA PRO A 16 -6.58 -13.64 -16.26
C PRO A 16 -5.34 -12.75 -16.41
N ALA A 17 -4.61 -12.45 -15.33
CA ALA A 17 -3.36 -11.68 -15.40
C ALA A 17 -2.13 -12.50 -15.88
N PHE A 18 -2.32 -13.79 -16.17
CA PHE A 18 -1.25 -14.71 -16.54
C PHE A 18 -1.48 -15.30 -17.92
N SER A 19 -0.39 -15.46 -18.68
CA SER A 19 -0.47 -15.95 -20.07
C SER A 19 -0.76 -17.45 -20.16
N ARG A 20 -0.39 -18.22 -19.14
CA ARG A 20 -0.58 -19.69 -19.08
C ARG A 20 -1.04 -20.09 -17.68
N LEU A 21 -1.77 -21.20 -17.59
CA LEU A 21 -2.20 -21.77 -16.30
C LEU A 21 -0.99 -22.12 -15.42
N SER A 22 0.06 -22.72 -15.98
CA SER A 22 1.27 -23.05 -15.23
C SER A 22 1.96 -21.82 -14.62
N THR A 23 1.95 -20.68 -15.32
CA THR A 23 2.48 -19.42 -14.78
C THR A 23 1.63 -18.96 -13.60
N PHE A 24 0.31 -19.01 -13.71
CA PHE A 24 -0.58 -18.68 -12.60
C PHE A 24 -0.36 -19.62 -11.39
N LEU A 25 -0.27 -20.94 -11.59
CA LEU A 25 -0.06 -21.90 -10.50
C LEU A 25 1.27 -21.65 -9.77
N TRP A 26 2.36 -21.34 -10.49
CA TRP A 26 3.61 -20.93 -9.85
C TRP A 26 3.49 -19.63 -9.04
N PHE A 27 2.73 -18.65 -9.54
CA PHE A 27 2.44 -17.43 -8.79
C PHE A 27 1.64 -17.74 -7.51
N ALA A 28 0.60 -18.58 -7.61
CA ALA A 28 -0.17 -19.00 -6.45
C ALA A 28 0.68 -19.76 -5.44
N THR A 29 1.59 -20.64 -5.88
CA THR A 29 2.59 -21.29 -5.00
C THR A 29 3.47 -20.28 -4.28
N ILE A 30 3.92 -19.23 -4.98
CA ILE A 30 4.73 -18.15 -4.36
C ILE A 30 3.91 -17.41 -3.29
N VAL A 31 2.66 -17.04 -3.58
CA VAL A 31 1.79 -16.34 -2.63
C VAL A 31 1.50 -17.25 -1.42
N ALA A 32 1.17 -18.54 -1.64
CA ALA A 32 0.97 -19.51 -0.58
C ALA A 32 2.21 -19.62 0.33
N GLY A 33 3.40 -19.74 -0.26
CA GLY A 33 4.65 -19.78 0.48
C GLY A 33 4.97 -18.48 1.24
N MET A 34 4.65 -17.32 0.68
CA MET A 34 4.75 -16.03 1.39
C MET A 34 3.76 -15.93 2.55
N THR A 35 2.58 -16.53 2.41
CA THR A 35 1.54 -16.58 3.44
C THR A 35 1.93 -17.48 4.61
N VAL A 36 2.58 -18.64 4.36
CA VAL A 36 2.90 -19.63 5.41
C VAL A 36 4.34 -19.61 5.92
N ARG A 37 5.30 -18.95 5.26
CA ARG A 37 6.70 -18.98 5.74
C ARG A 37 6.85 -18.38 7.15
N ALA A 38 7.77 -18.93 7.93
CA ALA A 38 8.10 -18.43 9.27
C ALA A 38 9.31 -17.48 9.26
N ASP A 39 10.16 -17.57 8.24
CA ASP A 39 11.36 -16.76 8.07
C ASP A 39 11.30 -15.90 6.79
N LEU A 40 12.11 -14.84 6.73
CA LEU A 40 12.09 -13.84 5.65
C LEU A 40 13.34 -13.85 4.76
N LEU A 41 13.96 -15.03 4.56
CA LEU A 41 15.17 -15.22 3.76
C LEU A 41 14.91 -15.34 2.23
N GLY A 42 13.91 -14.60 1.72
CA GLY A 42 13.61 -14.51 0.30
C GLY A 42 12.93 -15.77 -0.28
N VAL A 43 13.40 -16.25 -1.44
CA VAL A 43 12.78 -17.39 -2.15
C VAL A 43 13.07 -18.72 -1.47
N THR A 44 14.18 -18.84 -0.75
CA THR A 44 14.53 -20.07 -0.02
C THR A 44 13.50 -20.38 1.08
N SER A 45 12.93 -19.35 1.71
CA SER A 45 11.85 -19.50 2.69
C SER A 45 10.58 -20.09 2.09
N ILE A 46 10.27 -19.79 0.82
CA ILE A 46 9.13 -20.38 0.11
C ILE A 46 9.38 -21.86 -0.14
N VAL A 47 10.59 -22.22 -0.57
CA VAL A 47 11.00 -23.62 -0.77
C VAL A 47 10.86 -24.40 0.54
N ARG A 48 11.40 -23.89 1.64
CA ARG A 48 11.28 -24.52 2.97
C ARG A 48 9.82 -24.61 3.45
N ALA A 49 9.07 -23.51 3.38
CA ALA A 49 7.72 -23.45 3.94
C ALA A 49 6.72 -24.41 3.26
N LEU A 50 6.92 -24.70 1.97
CA LEU A 50 6.09 -25.63 1.22
C LEU A 50 6.74 -27.00 1.02
N ASN A 51 7.92 -27.24 1.63
CA ASN A 51 8.75 -28.43 1.44
C ASN A 51 8.99 -28.77 -0.05
N LEU A 52 9.28 -27.77 -0.89
CA LEU A 52 9.53 -27.98 -2.32
C LEU A 52 10.91 -28.59 -2.54
N ARG A 53 11.06 -29.41 -3.59
CA ARG A 53 12.35 -29.93 -4.03
C ARG A 53 13.37 -28.81 -4.26
N PRO A 54 14.63 -28.91 -3.77
CA PRO A 54 15.63 -27.86 -3.91
C PRO A 54 15.85 -27.39 -5.35
N ALA A 55 15.78 -28.30 -6.33
CA ALA A 55 15.91 -28.00 -7.76
C ALA A 55 14.87 -26.97 -8.28
N LEU A 56 13.75 -26.79 -7.58
CA LEU A 56 12.69 -25.84 -7.95
C LEU A 56 13.02 -24.40 -7.55
N TYR A 57 14.07 -24.17 -6.75
CA TYR A 57 14.54 -22.82 -6.40
C TYR A 57 14.80 -21.96 -7.64
N HIS A 58 15.52 -22.50 -8.63
CA HIS A 58 15.80 -21.79 -9.89
C HIS A 58 14.54 -21.56 -10.72
N ARG A 59 13.56 -22.46 -10.67
CA ARG A 59 12.26 -22.28 -11.34
C ARG A 59 11.46 -21.14 -10.72
N LEU A 60 11.45 -21.02 -9.40
CA LEU A 60 10.83 -19.88 -8.70
C LEU A 60 11.52 -18.57 -9.08
N LEU A 61 12.85 -18.54 -9.13
CA LEU A 61 13.59 -17.35 -9.59
C LEU A 61 13.26 -16.99 -11.05
N ALA A 62 13.20 -17.99 -11.94
CA ALA A 62 12.83 -17.78 -13.34
C ALA A 62 11.39 -17.24 -13.48
N HIS A 63 10.47 -17.71 -12.63
CA HIS A 63 9.08 -17.25 -12.62
C HIS A 63 8.96 -15.73 -12.40
N PHE A 64 9.70 -15.16 -11.43
CA PHE A 64 9.68 -13.71 -11.20
C PHE A 64 10.14 -12.90 -12.43
N HIS A 65 10.99 -13.47 -13.28
CA HIS A 65 11.47 -12.82 -14.50
C HIS A 65 10.59 -13.12 -15.73
N SER A 66 9.50 -13.87 -15.56
CA SER A 66 8.63 -14.27 -16.66
C SER A 66 7.80 -13.10 -17.19
N THR A 67 7.80 -12.93 -18.51
CA THR A 67 6.88 -12.03 -19.24
C THR A 67 5.44 -12.56 -19.27
N GLY A 68 5.24 -13.80 -18.81
CA GLY A 68 3.95 -14.44 -18.64
C GLY A 68 3.12 -13.83 -17.50
N VAL A 69 3.76 -13.14 -16.56
CA VAL A 69 3.11 -12.36 -15.49
C VAL A 69 2.88 -10.93 -16.00
N LYS A 70 1.62 -10.57 -16.27
CA LYS A 70 1.27 -9.22 -16.73
C LYS A 70 1.08 -8.31 -15.51
N LEU A 71 2.18 -7.75 -15.00
CA LEU A 71 2.25 -7.06 -13.71
C LEU A 71 1.19 -5.95 -13.51
N ASP A 72 1.00 -5.07 -14.49
CA ASP A 72 0.05 -3.96 -14.35
C ASP A 72 -1.40 -4.47 -14.41
N ARG A 73 -1.67 -5.44 -15.28
CA ARG A 73 -2.96 -6.16 -15.32
C ARG A 73 -3.22 -6.91 -14.01
N LEU A 74 -2.18 -7.51 -13.40
CA LEU A 74 -2.27 -8.19 -12.12
C LEU A 74 -2.67 -7.23 -10.99
N ALA A 75 -2.09 -6.02 -10.95
CA ALA A 75 -2.42 -5.02 -9.95
C ALA A 75 -3.85 -4.46 -10.13
N ALA A 76 -4.25 -4.15 -11.37
CA ALA A 76 -5.62 -3.73 -11.68
C ALA A 76 -6.65 -4.81 -11.32
N LEU A 77 -6.39 -6.06 -11.73
CA LEU A 77 -7.25 -7.19 -11.44
C LEU A 77 -7.33 -7.48 -9.94
N TRP A 78 -6.21 -7.40 -9.23
CA TRP A 78 -6.19 -7.54 -7.79
C TRP A 78 -7.02 -6.47 -7.09
N ALA A 79 -6.95 -5.20 -7.53
CA ALA A 79 -7.80 -4.16 -6.98
C ALA A 79 -9.30 -4.44 -7.19
N ALA A 80 -9.69 -4.91 -8.39
CA ALA A 80 -11.07 -5.33 -8.65
C ALA A 80 -11.50 -6.52 -7.78
N VAL A 81 -10.62 -7.50 -7.60
CA VAL A 81 -10.86 -8.66 -6.72
C VAL A 81 -11.02 -8.21 -5.27
N VAL A 82 -10.14 -7.34 -4.76
CA VAL A 82 -10.26 -6.77 -3.40
C VAL A 82 -11.63 -6.11 -3.21
N LEU A 83 -12.08 -5.28 -4.15
CA LEU A 83 -13.40 -4.64 -4.03
C LEU A 83 -14.56 -5.64 -4.06
N ARG A 84 -14.41 -6.79 -4.72
CA ARG A 84 -15.38 -7.89 -4.70
C ARG A 84 -15.33 -8.68 -3.39
N LEU A 85 -14.14 -8.93 -2.85
CA LEU A 85 -13.92 -9.68 -1.61
C LEU A 85 -14.34 -8.90 -0.37
N PHE A 86 -14.28 -7.57 -0.43
CA PHE A 86 -14.60 -6.67 0.67
C PHE A 86 -15.77 -5.73 0.32
N PRO A 87 -17.02 -6.20 0.37
CA PRO A 87 -18.19 -5.32 0.26
C PRO A 87 -18.21 -4.26 1.38
N THR A 88 -17.48 -4.48 2.48
CA THR A 88 -17.28 -3.56 3.60
C THR A 88 -16.18 -2.51 3.37
N ALA A 89 -15.68 -2.36 2.13
CA ALA A 89 -14.79 -1.26 1.77
C ALA A 89 -15.42 0.08 2.19
N LEU A 90 -14.67 0.88 2.94
CA LEU A 90 -15.20 2.09 3.56
C LEU A 90 -15.59 3.08 2.47
N ARG A 91 -16.80 3.63 2.59
CA ARG A 91 -17.31 4.71 1.75
C ARG A 91 -17.82 5.86 2.59
N VAL A 92 -17.56 7.07 2.12
CA VAL A 92 -18.16 8.32 2.63
C VAL A 92 -18.67 9.09 1.42
N ASN A 93 -19.88 9.62 1.48
CA ASN A 93 -20.54 10.29 0.35
C ASN A 93 -20.50 9.47 -0.95
N GLY A 94 -20.70 8.15 -0.84
CA GLY A 94 -20.65 7.19 -1.97
C GLY A 94 -19.26 6.87 -2.51
N ARG A 95 -18.20 7.55 -2.05
CA ARG A 95 -16.82 7.43 -2.55
C ARG A 95 -15.99 6.48 -1.71
N LEU A 96 -15.18 5.63 -2.35
CA LEU A 96 -14.22 4.76 -1.66
C LEU A 96 -13.12 5.56 -0.96
N ILE A 97 -12.50 4.99 0.07
CA ILE A 97 -11.34 5.60 0.72
C ILE A 97 -10.05 4.83 0.37
N LEU A 98 -9.20 5.46 -0.44
CA LEU A 98 -7.85 4.98 -0.71
C LEU A 98 -6.86 5.74 0.15
N ILE A 99 -5.91 5.03 0.76
CA ILE A 99 -4.79 5.63 1.47
C ILE A 99 -3.50 5.36 0.71
N GLY A 100 -2.61 6.35 0.64
CA GLY A 100 -1.33 6.20 -0.03
C GLY A 100 -0.19 6.82 0.76
N ASP A 101 0.95 6.15 0.69
CA ASP A 101 2.17 6.58 1.37
C ASP A 101 3.42 6.02 0.70
N GLY A 102 4.57 6.59 1.04
CA GLY A 102 5.89 6.12 0.63
C GLY A 102 6.56 5.27 1.71
N ILE A 103 7.37 4.31 1.29
CA ILE A 103 8.22 3.53 2.20
C ILE A 103 9.62 3.36 1.62
N LYS A 104 10.62 3.46 2.48
CA LYS A 104 12.03 3.27 2.10
C LYS A 104 12.51 1.95 2.69
N CYS A 105 12.86 1.01 1.82
CA CYS A 105 13.29 -0.33 2.21
C CYS A 105 14.80 -0.45 2.11
N PRO A 106 15.53 -0.72 3.21
CA PRO A 106 16.97 -0.89 3.19
C PRO A 106 17.42 -2.01 2.26
N LYS A 107 18.44 -1.75 1.45
CA LYS A 107 19.12 -2.72 0.57
C LYS A 107 20.62 -2.44 0.56
N ARG A 108 21.44 -3.48 0.70
CA ARG A 108 22.91 -3.38 0.63
C ARG A 108 23.52 -4.05 -0.61
N GLY A 109 22.71 -4.66 -1.47
CA GLY A 109 23.24 -5.32 -2.66
C GLY A 109 23.92 -4.35 -3.61
N LYS A 110 25.21 -4.57 -3.88
CA LYS A 110 26.00 -3.72 -4.80
C LYS A 110 25.56 -3.85 -6.26
N LYS A 111 24.88 -4.96 -6.62
CA LYS A 111 24.41 -5.24 -7.98
C LYS A 111 22.89 -5.31 -8.06
N MET A 112 22.23 -4.31 -7.48
CA MET A 112 20.76 -4.19 -7.47
C MET A 112 20.32 -2.90 -8.15
N PRO A 113 19.57 -2.97 -9.27
CA PRO A 113 19.02 -1.78 -9.89
C PRO A 113 18.13 -0.98 -8.93
N ALA A 114 18.05 0.33 -9.16
CA ALA A 114 17.29 1.30 -8.38
C ALA A 114 17.76 1.52 -6.91
N VAL A 115 18.74 0.78 -6.40
CA VAL A 115 19.33 1.09 -5.09
C VAL A 115 20.11 2.40 -5.16
N LYS A 116 19.82 3.29 -4.22
CA LYS A 116 20.49 4.60 -4.03
C LYS A 116 20.49 4.99 -2.56
N LEU A 117 21.22 6.06 -2.23
CA LEU A 117 21.12 6.75 -0.96
C LEU A 117 19.77 7.47 -0.84
N LEU A 118 19.07 7.25 0.26
CA LEU A 118 17.77 7.82 0.57
C LEU A 118 17.80 8.47 1.95
N HIS A 119 17.41 9.74 2.01
CA HIS A 119 17.21 10.47 3.26
C HIS A 119 15.88 10.08 3.91
N GLN A 120 15.84 9.68 5.17
CA GLN A 120 14.63 9.37 5.92
C GLN A 120 14.14 10.63 6.64
N GLN A 121 12.98 11.15 6.23
CA GLN A 121 12.37 12.34 6.83
C GLN A 121 11.58 12.03 8.11
N SER A 122 11.84 10.89 8.76
CA SER A 122 11.09 10.44 9.93
C SER A 122 11.82 10.91 11.18
N ASP A 123 11.16 11.71 12.02
CA ASP A 123 11.68 12.23 13.30
C ASP A 123 11.84 11.15 14.41
N ALA A 124 12.14 9.90 14.03
CA ALA A 124 12.33 8.81 14.97
C ALA A 124 13.82 8.68 15.31
N ASN A 125 14.19 9.00 16.55
CA ASN A 125 15.58 8.96 17.07
C ASN A 125 16.32 7.63 16.86
N THR A 126 15.61 6.53 16.58
CA THR A 126 16.19 5.18 16.41
C THR A 126 16.48 4.80 14.96
N LYS A 127 16.03 5.59 13.97
CA LYS A 127 16.26 5.27 12.55
C LYS A 127 17.45 6.07 12.00
N PRO A 128 18.32 5.44 11.18
CA PRO A 128 19.38 6.19 10.53
C PRO A 128 18.81 7.22 9.55
N GLU A 129 19.33 8.43 9.61
CA GLU A 129 18.94 9.56 8.74
C GLU A 129 19.09 9.22 7.25
N TYR A 130 20.08 8.40 6.90
CA TYR A 130 20.28 7.93 5.53
C TYR A 130 20.36 6.41 5.46
N ILE A 131 19.71 5.84 4.44
CA ILE A 131 19.85 4.43 4.10
C ILE A 131 20.15 4.24 2.62
N MET A 132 20.92 3.21 2.31
CA MET A 132 20.93 2.62 0.97
C MET A 132 19.68 1.76 0.81
N GLY A 133 18.92 1.94 -0.26
CA GLY A 133 17.68 1.21 -0.40
C GLY A 133 16.87 1.52 -1.64
N HIS A 134 15.67 0.95 -1.65
CA HIS A 134 14.62 1.27 -2.61
C HIS A 134 13.61 2.20 -1.96
N SER A 135 13.14 3.19 -2.72
CA SER A 135 12.04 4.07 -2.34
C SER A 135 10.80 3.66 -3.12
N LEU A 136 9.76 3.26 -2.40
CA LEU A 136 8.52 2.75 -2.94
C LEU A 136 7.37 3.66 -2.58
N GLN A 137 6.33 3.65 -3.39
CA GLN A 137 5.02 4.18 -3.04
C GLN A 137 4.00 3.04 -3.11
N ALA A 138 3.02 3.08 -2.23
CA ALA A 138 1.95 2.09 -2.15
C ALA A 138 0.59 2.75 -2.03
N VAL A 139 -0.43 2.03 -2.51
CA VAL A 139 -1.84 2.40 -2.39
C VAL A 139 -2.57 1.22 -1.75
N SER A 140 -3.41 1.53 -0.76
CA SER A 140 -4.30 0.58 -0.10
C SER A 140 -5.73 1.12 -0.08
N VAL A 141 -6.71 0.23 -0.01
CA VAL A 141 -8.11 0.60 0.28
C VAL A 141 -8.40 0.39 1.76
N LEU A 142 -9.12 1.31 2.38
CA LEU A 142 -9.59 1.14 3.75
C LEU A 142 -10.83 0.25 3.77
N VAL A 143 -10.78 -0.80 4.59
CA VAL A 143 -11.86 -1.77 4.77
C VAL A 143 -12.24 -1.82 6.24
N ARG A 144 -13.54 -1.74 6.52
CA ARG A 144 -14.06 -1.96 7.88
C ARG A 144 -14.05 -3.46 8.18
N ALA A 145 -13.49 -3.80 9.33
CA ALA A 145 -13.35 -5.17 9.80
C ALA A 145 -13.74 -5.23 11.28
N ALA A 146 -14.95 -5.72 11.57
CA ALA A 146 -15.59 -5.63 12.89
C ALA A 146 -15.47 -4.21 13.48
N HIS A 147 -14.94 -4.05 14.70
CA HIS A 147 -14.70 -2.74 15.33
C HIS A 147 -13.34 -2.14 14.99
N SER A 148 -12.73 -2.51 13.86
CA SER A 148 -11.44 -2.00 13.39
C SER A 148 -11.45 -1.77 11.87
N PHE A 149 -10.28 -1.44 11.36
CA PHE A 149 -10.02 -1.20 9.94
C PHE A 149 -8.73 -1.87 9.53
N PHE A 150 -8.74 -2.41 8.31
CA PHE A 150 -7.56 -2.80 7.57
C PHE A 150 -7.28 -1.81 6.45
N ALA A 151 -6.00 -1.65 6.15
CA ALA A 151 -5.53 -1.02 4.94
C ALA A 151 -5.14 -2.15 3.96
N VAL A 152 -6.06 -2.57 3.11
CA VAL A 152 -5.83 -3.68 2.18
C VAL A 152 -4.94 -3.20 1.04
N PRO A 153 -3.71 -3.71 0.91
CA PRO A 153 -2.78 -3.21 -0.10
C PRO A 153 -3.23 -3.62 -1.50
N LEU A 154 -3.19 -2.68 -2.43
CA LEU A 154 -3.57 -2.87 -3.83
C LEU A 154 -2.34 -2.99 -4.73
N ALA A 155 -1.39 -2.08 -4.56
CA ALA A 155 -0.14 -2.10 -5.32
C ALA A 155 0.96 -1.34 -4.58
N ALA A 156 2.20 -1.77 -4.79
CA ALA A 156 3.39 -1.02 -4.42
C ALA A 156 4.43 -1.10 -5.55
N ARG A 157 5.14 0.01 -5.79
CA ARG A 157 6.13 0.13 -6.87
C ARG A 157 7.33 0.93 -6.41
N ILE A 158 8.51 0.51 -6.88
CA ILE A 158 9.77 1.25 -6.71
C ILE A 158 9.73 2.46 -7.64
N HIS A 159 9.81 3.66 -7.07
CA HIS A 159 9.60 4.92 -7.79
C HIS A 159 10.83 5.83 -7.81
N GLU A 160 11.91 5.51 -7.11
CA GLU A 160 13.19 6.21 -7.24
C GLU A 160 14.31 5.28 -7.69
N GLY A 161 15.49 5.86 -7.99
CA GLY A 161 16.71 5.09 -8.24
C GLY A 161 17.11 4.98 -9.69
N LEU A 162 16.19 5.12 -10.64
CA LEU A 162 16.46 4.97 -12.08
C LEU A 162 16.01 6.22 -12.85
N VAL A 163 16.85 6.64 -13.82
CA VAL A 163 16.56 7.72 -14.77
C VAL A 163 16.68 7.17 -16.19
N TRP A 164 15.53 6.88 -16.80
CA TRP A 164 15.41 6.29 -18.14
C TRP A 164 15.64 7.28 -19.28
N SER A 165 15.40 8.56 -19.04
CA SER A 165 15.60 9.65 -20.00
C SER A 165 15.84 10.95 -19.25
N ASN A 166 16.70 11.82 -19.78
CA ASN A 166 16.90 13.18 -19.25
C ASN A 166 15.64 14.06 -19.39
N ARG A 167 14.68 13.63 -20.22
CA ARG A 167 13.39 14.29 -20.39
C ARG A 167 12.36 13.88 -19.33
N ASP A 168 12.63 12.83 -18.54
CA ASP A 168 11.71 12.38 -17.50
C ASP A 168 11.73 13.34 -16.30
N ARG A 169 10.75 14.25 -16.28
CA ARG A 169 10.55 15.23 -15.20
C ARG A 169 9.52 14.78 -14.16
N ARG A 170 9.12 13.50 -14.18
CA ARG A 170 8.12 12.98 -13.25
C ARG A 170 8.69 12.90 -11.84
N THR A 171 8.01 13.59 -10.94
CA THR A 171 8.25 13.56 -9.49
C THR A 171 7.59 12.35 -8.84
N LEU A 172 7.84 12.14 -7.55
CA LEU A 172 7.11 11.12 -6.76
C LEU A 172 5.60 11.38 -6.73
N LEU A 173 5.17 12.64 -6.84
CA LEU A 173 3.75 12.97 -6.92
C LEU A 173 3.14 12.46 -8.22
N ASP A 174 3.83 12.67 -9.35
CA ASP A 174 3.41 12.18 -10.65
C ASP A 174 3.38 10.64 -10.66
N LYS A 175 4.37 9.99 -10.02
CA LYS A 175 4.44 8.53 -9.93
C LYS A 175 3.35 7.93 -9.03
N MET A 176 2.93 8.62 -7.96
CA MET A 176 1.77 8.22 -7.16
C MET A 176 0.47 8.30 -7.96
N LEU A 177 0.26 9.37 -8.74
CA LEU A 177 -0.91 9.48 -9.62
C LEU A 177 -0.94 8.36 -10.68
N VAL A 178 0.23 8.03 -11.26
CA VAL A 178 0.35 6.88 -12.17
C VAL A 178 0.00 5.57 -11.46
N LEU A 179 0.43 5.37 -10.21
CA LEU A 179 0.10 4.18 -9.42
C LEU A 179 -1.40 4.09 -9.09
N LEU A 180 -2.05 5.22 -8.79
CA LEU A 180 -3.50 5.31 -8.60
C LEU A 180 -4.27 4.97 -9.88
N GLY A 181 -3.79 5.44 -11.04
CA GLY A 181 -4.36 5.04 -12.33
C GLY A 181 -4.16 3.55 -12.64
N LEU A 182 -3.00 2.99 -12.27
CA LEU A 182 -2.62 1.61 -12.53
C LEU A 182 -3.53 0.60 -11.80
N VAL A 183 -4.00 0.91 -10.58
CA VAL A 183 -4.97 0.05 -9.89
C VAL A 183 -6.37 0.05 -10.54
N ALA A 184 -6.64 0.96 -11.49
CA ALA A 184 -7.82 0.97 -12.34
C ALA A 184 -9.17 0.92 -11.60
N ILE A 185 -9.27 1.60 -10.45
CA ILE A 185 -10.54 1.70 -9.72
C ILE A 185 -11.46 2.69 -10.44
N ALA A 186 -12.51 2.17 -11.07
CA ALA A 186 -13.49 2.98 -11.79
C ALA A 186 -14.41 3.80 -10.87
N THR A 187 -14.58 3.36 -9.62
CA THR A 187 -15.44 4.05 -8.66
C THR A 187 -14.74 5.31 -8.14
N PRO A 188 -15.43 6.46 -8.03
CA PRO A 188 -14.84 7.64 -7.44
C PRO A 188 -14.38 7.42 -5.99
N PHE A 189 -13.23 8.01 -5.63
CA PHE A 189 -12.63 7.83 -4.30
C PHE A 189 -12.05 9.12 -3.72
N TYR A 190 -11.87 9.12 -2.40
CA TYR A 190 -10.97 10.02 -1.68
C TYR A 190 -9.60 9.38 -1.56
N PHE A 191 -8.56 10.09 -2.01
CA PHE A 191 -7.18 9.76 -1.75
C PHE A 191 -6.73 10.44 -0.46
N VAL A 192 -6.52 9.66 0.59
CA VAL A 192 -6.10 10.10 1.92
C VAL A 192 -4.59 9.92 2.05
N ALA A 193 -3.87 11.03 2.19
CA ALA A 193 -2.41 11.01 2.15
C ALA A 193 -1.78 12.03 3.11
N ASP A 194 -0.48 11.91 3.34
CA ASP A 194 0.25 12.83 4.22
C ASP A 194 0.42 14.24 3.60
N ALA A 195 1.11 15.13 4.32
CA ALA A 195 1.36 16.49 3.85
C ALA A 195 2.32 16.59 2.66
N TYR A 196 3.04 15.52 2.30
CA TYR A 196 3.88 15.50 1.09
C TYR A 196 3.02 15.52 -0.18
N TYR A 197 1.86 14.84 -0.15
CA TYR A 197 0.94 14.78 -1.28
C TYR A 197 -0.01 15.99 -1.38
N ALA A 198 0.02 16.90 -0.41
CA ALA A 198 -0.64 18.20 -0.48
C ALA A 198 0.05 19.10 -1.53
N ALA A 199 -0.19 18.81 -2.81
CA ALA A 199 0.38 19.51 -3.95
C ALA A 199 -0.66 19.77 -5.04
N GLY A 200 -0.54 20.91 -5.71
CA GLY A 200 -1.44 21.30 -6.80
C GLY A 200 -1.55 20.28 -7.93
N LYS A 201 -0.43 19.62 -8.29
CA LYS A 201 -0.41 18.55 -9.29
C LYS A 201 -1.26 17.35 -8.87
N VAL A 202 -1.16 16.91 -7.61
CA VAL A 202 -1.96 15.78 -7.07
C VAL A 202 -3.44 16.15 -7.07
N VAL A 203 -3.78 17.34 -6.57
CA VAL A 203 -5.17 17.84 -6.58
C VAL A 203 -5.75 17.87 -8.00
N ASN A 204 -5.03 18.47 -8.94
CA ASN A 204 -5.51 18.59 -10.31
C ASN A 204 -5.62 17.22 -11.01
N GLY A 205 -4.65 16.33 -10.78
CA GLY A 205 -4.66 14.97 -11.33
C GLY A 205 -5.84 14.13 -10.83
N LEU A 206 -6.14 14.20 -9.53
CA LEU A 206 -7.28 13.50 -8.94
C LEU A 206 -8.61 14.06 -9.45
N ILE A 207 -8.79 15.39 -9.41
CA ILE A 207 -10.07 16.01 -9.81
C ILE A 207 -10.35 15.80 -11.31
N ALA A 208 -9.31 15.80 -12.16
CA ALA A 208 -9.47 15.50 -13.59
C ALA A 208 -10.08 14.11 -13.85
N GLN A 209 -9.98 13.19 -12.89
CA GLN A 209 -10.55 11.84 -12.94
C GLN A 209 -11.77 11.67 -12.02
N GLY A 210 -12.31 12.77 -11.48
CA GLY A 210 -13.46 12.75 -10.58
C GLY A 210 -13.14 12.26 -9.16
N HIS A 211 -11.87 12.25 -8.76
CA HIS A 211 -11.40 11.87 -7.42
C HIS A 211 -11.05 13.10 -6.57
N HIS A 212 -10.95 12.93 -5.26
CA HIS A 212 -10.65 14.02 -4.33
C HIS A 212 -9.45 13.71 -3.45
N LEU A 213 -8.63 14.73 -3.16
CA LEU A 213 -7.58 14.66 -2.14
C LEU A 213 -8.15 15.01 -0.77
N LEU A 214 -7.76 14.23 0.23
CA LEU A 214 -7.85 14.54 1.65
C LEU A 214 -6.44 14.38 2.25
N SER A 215 -5.86 15.44 2.79
CA SER A 215 -4.51 15.36 3.33
C SER A 215 -4.28 16.34 4.48
N ARG A 216 -3.17 16.14 5.21
CA ARG A 216 -2.62 17.21 6.05
C ARG A 216 -1.99 18.29 5.17
N VAL A 217 -1.87 19.49 5.71
CA VAL A 217 -1.15 20.61 5.11
C VAL A 217 -0.09 21.12 6.08
N LYS A 218 1.03 21.59 5.53
CA LYS A 218 2.11 22.19 6.32
C LYS A 218 1.62 23.44 7.06
N SER A 219 2.11 23.64 8.28
CA SER A 219 1.74 24.80 9.11
C SER A 219 2.06 26.14 8.45
N ASN A 220 3.10 26.21 7.61
CA ASN A 220 3.49 27.42 6.88
C ASN A 220 2.68 27.68 5.60
N ALA A 221 1.69 26.85 5.28
CA ALA A 221 0.89 27.00 4.09
C ALA A 221 -0.01 28.23 4.13
N VAL A 222 -0.35 28.72 2.94
CA VAL A 222 -1.15 29.92 2.72
C VAL A 222 -2.27 29.63 1.73
N ALA A 223 -3.45 30.17 2.02
CA ALA A 223 -4.58 30.20 1.10
C ALA A 223 -5.13 31.63 0.99
N TYR A 224 -6.09 31.84 0.10
CA TYR A 224 -6.64 33.16 -0.21
C TYR A 224 -8.16 33.11 -0.10
N ALA A 225 -8.77 34.14 0.47
CA ALA A 225 -10.22 34.30 0.34
C ALA A 225 -10.61 34.43 -1.14
N PRO A 226 -11.84 34.05 -1.54
CA PRO A 226 -12.39 34.43 -2.83
C PRO A 226 -12.26 35.95 -3.04
N ALA A 227 -11.93 36.38 -4.26
CA ALA A 227 -11.99 37.78 -4.58
C ALA A 227 -13.46 38.26 -4.51
N GLY A 228 -13.67 39.42 -3.87
CA GLY A 228 -14.99 40.06 -3.86
C GLY A 228 -15.41 40.54 -5.25
N PRO A 229 -16.69 40.90 -5.43
CA PRO A 229 -17.17 41.46 -6.69
C PRO A 229 -16.35 42.70 -7.07
N PRO A 230 -16.09 42.92 -8.38
CA PRO A 230 -15.34 44.08 -8.84
C PRO A 230 -16.04 45.38 -8.40
N LYS A 231 -15.30 46.25 -7.71
CA LYS A 231 -15.80 47.59 -7.35
C LYS A 231 -15.69 48.51 -8.58
N GLY A 232 -16.83 48.84 -9.20
CA GLY A 232 -16.92 49.80 -10.32
C GLY A 232 -16.84 49.20 -11.73
N LYS A 233 -16.69 50.07 -12.75
CA LYS A 233 -16.61 49.67 -14.17
C LYS A 233 -15.51 48.63 -14.40
N ARG A 234 -15.83 47.56 -15.14
CA ARG A 234 -14.92 46.47 -15.49
C ARG A 234 -13.67 47.05 -16.19
N ARG A 235 -12.52 47.01 -15.50
CA ARG A 235 -11.24 47.39 -16.10
C ARG A 235 -10.78 46.31 -17.09
N ARG A 236 -10.08 46.73 -18.14
CA ARG A 236 -9.50 45.81 -19.15
C ARG A 236 -8.49 44.88 -18.46
N GLY A 237 -8.69 43.56 -18.57
CA GLY A 237 -7.81 42.54 -17.97
C GLY A 237 -8.55 41.37 -17.32
N ARG A 238 -7.80 40.34 -16.90
CA ARG A 238 -8.35 39.16 -16.23
C ARG A 238 -8.85 39.55 -14.83
N PRO A 239 -10.11 39.22 -14.44
CA PRO A 239 -10.62 39.50 -13.11
C PRO A 239 -9.74 38.93 -11.99
N THR A 240 -9.58 39.70 -10.91
CA THR A 240 -8.84 39.25 -9.72
C THR A 240 -9.49 38.00 -9.16
N ARG A 241 -8.71 36.94 -9.00
CA ARG A 241 -9.19 35.66 -8.48
C ARG A 241 -8.94 35.48 -6.98
N TYR A 242 -7.85 36.05 -6.48
CA TYR A 242 -7.37 35.85 -5.12
C TYR A 242 -7.63 37.11 -4.30
N GLY A 243 -8.44 37.00 -3.24
CA GLY A 243 -8.67 38.05 -2.26
C GLY A 243 -7.60 38.08 -1.16
N LYS A 244 -8.02 38.29 0.08
CA LYS A 244 -7.13 38.39 1.25
C LYS A 244 -6.28 37.12 1.42
N LYS A 245 -4.97 37.32 1.57
CA LYS A 245 -4.01 36.25 1.90
C LYS A 245 -4.18 35.82 3.37
N ILE A 246 -4.33 34.52 3.62
CA ILE A 246 -4.54 33.93 4.95
C ILE A 246 -3.46 32.87 5.18
N LYS A 247 -2.66 33.03 6.25
CA LYS A 247 -1.73 32.00 6.72
C LYS A 247 -2.56 30.92 7.41
N LEU A 248 -2.51 29.67 6.95
CA LEU A 248 -3.40 28.62 7.50
C LEU A 248 -3.14 28.35 8.99
N LYS A 249 -1.92 28.58 9.49
CA LYS A 249 -1.61 28.52 10.93
C LYS A 249 -2.50 29.46 11.77
N SER A 250 -2.92 30.61 11.25
CA SER A 250 -3.79 31.53 11.99
C SER A 250 -5.19 30.97 12.23
N LEU A 251 -5.60 29.91 11.50
CA LEU A 251 -6.85 29.21 11.75
C LEU A 251 -6.83 28.43 13.08
N LEU A 252 -5.66 28.24 13.69
CA LEU A 252 -5.49 27.65 15.02
C LEU A 252 -5.49 28.69 16.15
N SER A 253 -5.52 29.99 15.81
CA SER A 253 -5.57 31.08 16.79
C SER A 253 -6.95 31.21 17.42
N HIS A 254 -7.01 31.74 18.64
CA HIS A 254 -8.21 31.91 19.45
C HIS A 254 -9.01 30.60 19.64
N PRO A 255 -8.45 29.58 20.32
CA PRO A 255 -9.10 28.28 20.48
C PRO A 255 -10.51 28.33 21.09
N GLN A 256 -10.79 29.34 21.92
CA GLN A 256 -12.11 29.52 22.57
C GLN A 256 -13.24 29.88 21.58
N SER A 257 -12.89 30.33 20.37
CA SER A 257 -13.85 30.63 19.29
C SER A 257 -14.01 29.48 18.29
N MET A 258 -13.38 28.34 18.55
CA MET A 258 -13.47 27.15 17.70
C MET A 258 -14.68 26.31 18.12
N LEU A 259 -15.22 25.56 17.17
CA LEU A 259 -16.31 24.63 17.44
C LEU A 259 -15.77 23.41 18.19
N GLU A 260 -16.58 22.82 19.05
CA GLU A 260 -16.24 21.59 19.76
C GLU A 260 -16.90 20.37 19.09
N LEU A 261 -16.20 19.25 19.09
CA LEU A 261 -16.65 17.99 18.50
C LEU A 261 -16.13 16.82 19.32
N ALA A 262 -17.01 15.89 19.69
CA ALA A 262 -16.59 14.60 20.23
C ALA A 262 -15.73 13.88 19.19
N SER A 263 -14.50 13.49 19.55
CA SER A 263 -13.50 13.02 18.61
C SER A 263 -14.04 11.86 17.78
N PRO A 264 -14.11 12.00 16.44
CA PRO A 264 -14.49 10.90 15.58
C PRO A 264 -13.29 9.98 15.30
N VAL A 265 -12.11 10.27 15.85
CA VAL A 265 -10.89 9.52 15.58
C VAL A 265 -10.99 8.10 16.13
N TYR A 266 -10.61 7.14 15.30
CA TYR A 266 -10.69 5.72 15.65
C TYR A 266 -9.96 5.37 16.95
N GLY A 267 -10.69 4.74 17.88
CA GLY A 267 -10.16 4.25 19.15
C GLY A 267 -10.18 5.27 20.29
N GLU A 268 -10.59 6.50 20.04
CA GLU A 268 -10.77 7.51 21.09
C GLU A 268 -12.17 7.41 21.70
N ARG A 269 -12.26 7.66 23.02
CA ARG A 269 -13.52 7.73 23.78
C ARG A 269 -13.41 8.93 24.72
N ASN A 270 -14.50 9.69 24.86
CA ASN A 270 -14.57 10.85 25.77
C ASN A 270 -13.49 11.91 25.53
N VAL A 271 -13.07 12.09 24.27
CA VAL A 271 -12.13 13.15 23.87
C VAL A 271 -12.91 14.24 23.14
N MET A 272 -12.80 15.48 23.59
CA MET A 272 -13.34 16.64 22.88
C MET A 272 -12.24 17.33 22.08
N LEU A 273 -12.50 17.53 20.78
CA LEU A 273 -11.63 18.26 19.87
C LEU A 273 -12.18 19.66 19.65
N ARG A 274 -11.28 20.61 19.38
CA ARG A 274 -11.65 21.92 18.86
C ARG A 274 -11.30 22.02 17.39
N TYR A 275 -12.21 22.51 16.57
CA TYR A 275 -11.97 22.64 15.14
C TYR A 275 -12.53 23.93 14.54
N ARG A 276 -11.96 24.35 13.40
CA ARG A 276 -12.44 25.48 12.60
C ARG A 276 -12.38 25.11 11.12
N VAL A 277 -13.46 25.39 10.41
CA VAL A 277 -13.59 25.14 8.97
C VAL A 277 -13.48 26.44 8.20
N CYS A 278 -12.78 26.42 7.08
CA CYS A 278 -12.72 27.56 6.18
C CYS A 278 -12.51 27.10 4.74
N ASP A 279 -13.39 27.52 3.83
CA ASP A 279 -13.26 27.24 2.41
C ASP A 279 -12.48 28.39 1.74
N LEU A 280 -11.26 28.10 1.28
CA LEU A 280 -10.32 29.10 0.76
C LEU A 280 -9.75 28.65 -0.58
N ILE A 281 -9.36 29.62 -1.41
CA ILE A 281 -8.66 29.36 -2.66
C ILE A 281 -7.21 29.00 -2.35
N TRP A 282 -6.82 27.77 -2.67
CA TRP A 282 -5.45 27.32 -2.49
C TRP A 282 -4.67 27.50 -3.80
N ARG A 283 -3.74 28.48 -3.81
CA ARG A 283 -3.00 28.90 -5.01
C ARG A 283 -2.32 27.75 -5.77
N PRO A 284 -1.69 26.75 -5.13
CA PRO A 284 -1.08 25.62 -5.85
C PRO A 284 -2.06 24.84 -6.73
N ALA A 285 -3.30 24.65 -6.29
CA ALA A 285 -4.35 24.01 -7.07
C ALA A 285 -5.22 24.99 -7.87
N GLY A 286 -5.12 26.29 -7.55
CA GLY A 286 -5.91 27.35 -8.14
C GLY A 286 -7.39 27.03 -8.09
N ARG A 287 -7.93 26.66 -6.92
CA ARG A 287 -9.36 26.35 -6.71
C ARG A 287 -9.72 26.46 -5.23
N LEU A 288 -11.02 26.48 -4.93
CA LEU A 288 -11.51 26.37 -3.57
C LEU A 288 -11.17 24.99 -2.99
N VAL A 289 -10.77 25.00 -1.73
CA VAL A 289 -10.40 23.84 -0.93
C VAL A 289 -10.95 24.09 0.47
N ARG A 290 -11.52 23.05 1.06
CA ARG A 290 -11.96 23.08 2.46
C ARG A 290 -10.78 22.82 3.37
N PHE A 291 -10.47 23.77 4.25
CA PHE A 291 -9.47 23.61 5.29
C PHE A 291 -10.14 23.37 6.64
N VAL A 292 -9.60 22.42 7.41
CA VAL A 292 -10.04 22.11 8.77
C VAL A 292 -8.84 22.21 9.70
N ALA A 293 -8.84 23.23 10.56
CA ALA A 293 -7.86 23.37 11.62
C ALA A 293 -8.37 22.64 12.86
N VAL A 294 -7.55 21.76 13.44
CA VAL A 294 -7.95 20.87 14.55
C VAL A 294 -6.95 21.01 15.69
N ILE A 295 -7.45 21.14 16.91
CA ILE A 295 -6.69 21.09 18.15
C ILE A 295 -7.19 19.89 18.94
N HIS A 296 -6.29 18.93 19.14
CA HIS A 296 -6.50 17.77 19.98
C HIS A 296 -5.86 18.01 21.36
N PRO A 297 -6.51 17.66 22.48
CA PRO A 297 -6.00 17.95 23.82
C PRO A 297 -4.61 17.34 24.11
N THR A 298 -4.38 16.09 23.70
CA THR A 298 -3.10 15.40 23.90
C THR A 298 -2.18 15.32 22.68
N ARG A 299 -2.72 15.24 21.46
CA ARG A 299 -1.94 15.09 20.21
C ARG A 299 -1.50 16.42 19.57
N GLY A 300 -1.88 17.54 20.16
CA GLY A 300 -1.58 18.87 19.63
C GLY A 300 -2.44 19.26 18.43
N SER A 301 -1.92 20.14 17.57
CA SER A 301 -2.69 20.73 16.48
C SER A 301 -2.30 20.21 15.09
N CYS A 302 -3.27 20.15 14.19
CA CYS A 302 -3.03 19.89 12.77
C CYS A 302 -3.95 20.70 11.85
N LEU A 303 -3.53 20.82 10.60
CA LEU A 303 -4.28 21.47 9.52
C LEU A 303 -4.56 20.42 8.46
N LEU A 304 -5.83 20.18 8.19
CA LEU A 304 -6.30 19.23 7.18
C LEU A 304 -6.88 20.01 5.99
N MET A 305 -6.87 19.38 4.82
CA MET A 305 -7.54 19.88 3.63
C MET A 305 -8.34 18.78 2.95
N SER A 306 -9.47 19.17 2.36
CA SER A 306 -10.24 18.38 1.41
C SER A 306 -10.52 19.19 0.15
N THR A 307 -10.37 18.55 -0.99
CA THR A 307 -10.78 19.14 -2.28
C THR A 307 -12.27 18.99 -2.57
N ASP A 308 -12.99 18.25 -1.73
CA ASP A 308 -14.44 18.13 -1.78
C ASP A 308 -15.06 19.04 -0.72
N LEU A 309 -15.82 20.04 -1.18
CA LEU A 309 -16.50 21.02 -0.34
C LEU A 309 -17.81 20.47 0.24
N SER A 310 -18.29 19.31 -0.20
CA SER A 310 -19.44 18.64 0.41
C SER A 310 -19.05 17.84 1.67
N LEU A 311 -17.77 17.52 1.84
CA LEU A 311 -17.30 16.68 2.93
C LEU A 311 -17.26 17.46 4.25
N GLY A 312 -17.96 16.95 5.27
CA GLY A 312 -18.03 17.57 6.59
C GLY A 312 -16.70 17.54 7.34
N ALA A 313 -16.51 18.46 8.29
CA ALA A 313 -15.29 18.52 9.08
C ALA A 313 -15.05 17.27 9.92
N ALA A 314 -16.12 16.71 10.51
CA ALA A 314 -16.06 15.47 11.27
C ALA A 314 -15.54 14.30 10.41
N ASP A 315 -16.05 14.17 9.18
CA ASP A 315 -15.57 13.14 8.24
C ASP A 315 -14.12 13.37 7.82
N ILE A 316 -13.71 14.62 7.59
CA ILE A 316 -12.32 14.95 7.26
C ILE A 316 -11.39 14.50 8.40
N ILE A 317 -11.75 14.79 9.65
CA ILE A 317 -11.00 14.40 10.84
C ILE A 317 -10.97 12.88 10.99
N TYR A 318 -12.13 12.23 10.84
CA TYR A 318 -12.28 10.78 10.93
C TYR A 318 -11.40 10.04 9.90
N LEU A 319 -11.53 10.40 8.63
CA LEU A 319 -10.84 9.75 7.53
C LEU A 319 -9.33 9.97 7.61
N TYR A 320 -8.87 11.19 7.94
CA TYR A 320 -7.44 11.41 8.17
C TYR A 320 -6.93 10.62 9.37
N GLY A 321 -7.75 10.52 10.43
CA GLY A 321 -7.49 9.70 11.61
C GLY A 321 -7.32 8.21 11.31
N LEU A 322 -7.77 7.70 10.15
CA LEU A 322 -7.55 6.33 9.70
C LEU A 322 -6.31 6.14 8.82
N ARG A 323 -5.64 7.22 8.38
CA ARG A 323 -4.47 7.14 7.47
C ARG A 323 -3.36 6.25 8.02
N PHE A 324 -3.11 6.28 9.34
CA PHE A 324 -2.05 5.50 9.99
C PHE A 324 -2.19 3.98 9.79
N LYS A 325 -3.37 3.49 9.36
CA LYS A 325 -3.56 2.07 9.01
C LYS A 325 -2.62 1.61 7.89
N ILE A 326 -2.18 2.50 6.99
CA ILE A 326 -1.16 2.13 5.99
C ILE A 326 0.20 1.83 6.63
N GLU A 327 0.57 2.55 7.70
CA GLU A 327 1.82 2.32 8.44
C GLU A 327 1.77 0.97 9.15
N HIS A 328 0.61 0.60 9.71
CA HIS A 328 0.38 -0.74 10.25
C HIS A 328 0.48 -1.81 9.15
N SER A 329 -0.10 -1.56 7.98
CA SER A 329 0.01 -2.46 6.83
C SER A 329 1.48 -2.65 6.41
N PHE A 330 2.27 -1.58 6.37
CA PHE A 330 3.70 -1.67 6.08
C PHE A 330 4.48 -2.46 7.12
N LYS A 331 4.15 -2.32 8.41
CA LYS A 331 4.76 -3.12 9.47
C LYS A 331 4.58 -4.62 9.21
N GLN A 332 3.36 -5.05 8.85
CA GLN A 332 3.09 -6.45 8.52
C GLN A 332 3.78 -6.87 7.21
N ALA A 333 3.76 -6.02 6.18
CA ALA A 333 4.44 -6.28 4.91
C ALA A 333 5.94 -6.51 5.09
N ILE A 334 6.60 -5.76 5.99
CA ILE A 334 8.03 -5.92 6.29
C ILE A 334 8.28 -7.14 7.15
N HIS A 335 7.62 -7.23 8.31
CA HIS A 335 8.06 -8.11 9.39
C HIS A 335 7.37 -9.47 9.42
N LEU A 336 6.16 -9.57 8.86
CA LEU A 336 5.43 -10.83 8.80
C LEU A 336 5.60 -11.47 7.42
N LEU A 337 5.35 -10.71 6.35
CA LEU A 337 5.34 -11.27 5.01
C LEU A 337 6.64 -11.11 4.26
N GLY A 338 7.52 -10.18 4.64
CA GLY A 338 8.72 -9.87 3.87
C GLY A 338 8.43 -9.53 2.41
N ALA A 339 7.37 -8.76 2.13
CA ALA A 339 6.96 -8.33 0.78
C ALA A 339 8.07 -7.55 0.04
N PHE A 340 9.00 -6.96 0.80
CA PHE A 340 10.17 -6.26 0.28
C PHE A 340 11.48 -7.06 0.44
N ALA A 341 11.44 -8.31 0.89
CA ALA A 341 12.60 -9.14 1.24
C ALA A 341 13.14 -10.00 0.08
N TYR A 342 13.09 -9.48 -1.15
CA TYR A 342 13.77 -10.11 -2.29
C TYR A 342 15.27 -9.81 -2.30
N HIS A 343 16.04 -10.78 -2.80
CA HIS A 343 17.51 -10.74 -2.90
C HIS A 343 18.02 -10.84 -4.35
N PHE A 344 17.17 -10.53 -5.35
CA PHE A 344 17.59 -10.65 -6.74
C PHE A 344 18.66 -9.61 -7.06
N TRP A 345 19.77 -10.05 -7.63
CA TRP A 345 20.83 -9.20 -8.15
C TRP A 345 20.95 -9.41 -9.66
N MET A 346 21.70 -8.52 -10.31
CA MET A 346 21.96 -8.54 -11.75
C MET A 346 23.46 -8.77 -11.95
N MET A 347 23.84 -9.91 -12.54
CA MET A 347 25.22 -10.38 -12.55
C MET A 347 26.18 -9.47 -13.30
N ASP A 348 25.74 -9.00 -14.46
CA ASP A 348 26.38 -8.07 -15.38
C ASP A 348 26.27 -6.60 -14.95
N MET A 349 25.64 -6.31 -13.80
CA MET A 349 25.56 -4.95 -13.28
C MET A 349 26.91 -4.46 -12.79
N THR A 350 27.30 -3.24 -13.17
CA THR A 350 28.43 -2.54 -12.55
C THR A 350 28.14 -2.33 -11.06
N PRO A 351 29.02 -2.76 -10.14
CA PRO A 351 28.81 -2.59 -8.71
C PRO A 351 28.59 -1.12 -8.32
N LEU A 352 27.54 -0.86 -7.57
CA LEU A 352 27.22 0.44 -7.01
C LEU A 352 28.23 0.83 -5.92
N ARG A 353 28.64 2.10 -5.93
CA ARG A 353 29.40 2.71 -4.83
C ARG A 353 28.48 3.01 -3.65
N TYR A 354 29.02 3.00 -2.44
CA TYR A 354 28.27 3.43 -1.27
C TYR A 354 27.90 4.93 -1.38
N ARG A 355 26.73 5.31 -0.85
CA ARG A 355 26.19 6.69 -0.92
C ARG A 355 25.97 7.22 -2.35
N ASN A 356 25.76 6.34 -3.33
CA ASN A 356 25.47 6.76 -4.70
C ASN A 356 24.04 7.32 -4.86
N GLY A 357 23.86 8.17 -5.87
CA GLY A 357 22.56 8.73 -6.26
C GLY A 357 21.79 7.87 -7.27
N ASN A 358 20.99 8.54 -8.11
CA ASN A 358 20.23 7.88 -9.17
C ASN A 358 21.14 7.19 -10.21
N GLN A 359 20.64 6.10 -10.79
CA GLN A 359 21.30 5.37 -11.87
C GLN A 359 20.77 5.87 -13.22
N TYR A 360 21.65 6.33 -14.09
CA TYR A 360 21.30 6.99 -15.35
C TYR A 360 21.36 6.01 -16.53
N LEU A 361 20.23 5.35 -16.79
CA LEU A 361 20.12 4.27 -17.78
C LEU A 361 20.16 4.78 -19.22
N HIS A 362 19.80 6.04 -19.48
CA HIS A 362 19.90 6.64 -20.82
C HIS A 362 21.34 6.73 -21.36
N ARG A 363 22.36 6.52 -20.51
CA ARG A 363 23.79 6.50 -20.86
C ARG A 363 24.33 5.09 -21.06
N GLN A 364 23.47 4.07 -20.96
CA GLN A 364 23.86 2.67 -20.96
C GLN A 364 23.44 1.97 -22.26
N PRO A 365 24.15 0.90 -22.68
CA PRO A 365 23.78 0.10 -23.84
C PRO A 365 22.35 -0.46 -23.78
N ALA A 366 21.78 -0.80 -24.94
CA ALA A 366 20.42 -1.35 -25.03
C ALA A 366 20.23 -2.62 -24.18
N ASP A 367 21.20 -3.53 -24.22
CA ASP A 367 21.11 -4.82 -23.49
C ASP A 367 21.14 -4.63 -21.98
N TYR A 368 22.04 -3.77 -21.48
CA TYR A 368 22.09 -3.40 -20.07
C TYR A 368 20.75 -2.79 -19.60
N ARG A 369 20.16 -1.89 -20.40
CA ARG A 369 18.83 -1.31 -20.12
C ARG A 369 17.75 -2.39 -20.06
N ASN A 370 17.78 -3.36 -20.97
CA ASN A 370 16.83 -4.48 -21.01
C ASN A 370 16.97 -5.40 -19.78
N HIS A 371 18.20 -5.71 -19.37
CA HIS A 371 18.44 -6.48 -18.15
C HIS A 371 17.96 -5.75 -16.89
N VAL A 372 18.15 -4.44 -16.81
CA VAL A 372 17.60 -3.62 -15.72
C VAL A 372 16.06 -3.66 -15.73
N ARG A 373 15.40 -3.53 -16.90
CA ARG A 373 13.93 -3.66 -17.00
C ARG A 373 13.46 -5.02 -16.50
N ARG A 374 14.11 -6.09 -16.96
CA ARG A 374 13.80 -7.47 -16.56
C ARG A 374 13.96 -7.67 -15.05
N LYS A 375 14.98 -7.06 -14.43
CA LYS A 375 15.20 -7.14 -12.98
C LYS A 375 14.18 -6.34 -12.18
N MET A 376 13.84 -5.12 -12.64
CA MET A 376 12.79 -4.30 -12.04
C MET A 376 11.43 -5.00 -12.08
N HIS A 377 11.10 -5.65 -13.19
CA HIS A 377 9.91 -6.50 -13.30
C HIS A 377 9.91 -7.59 -12.21
N ALA A 378 11.02 -8.31 -12.04
CA ALA A 378 11.12 -9.34 -11.01
C ALA A 378 10.93 -8.79 -9.58
N TYR A 379 11.51 -7.62 -9.28
CA TYR A 379 11.28 -6.95 -7.99
C TYR A 379 9.80 -6.64 -7.78
N HIS A 380 9.13 -6.05 -8.77
CA HIS A 380 7.73 -5.69 -8.64
C HIS A 380 6.79 -6.89 -8.63
N VAL A 381 7.09 -7.99 -9.33
CA VAL A 381 6.32 -9.24 -9.23
C VAL A 381 6.41 -9.82 -7.81
N PHE A 382 7.61 -9.83 -7.21
CA PHE A 382 7.78 -10.27 -5.82
C PHE A 382 7.00 -9.38 -4.85
N ILE A 383 7.08 -8.05 -5.02
CA ILE A 383 6.32 -7.11 -4.19
C ILE A 383 4.82 -7.32 -4.37
N GLN A 384 4.33 -7.49 -5.60
CA GLN A 384 2.91 -7.70 -5.87
C GLN A 384 2.42 -9.04 -5.29
N ALA A 385 3.24 -10.10 -5.31
CA ALA A 385 2.91 -11.35 -4.63
C ALA A 385 2.75 -11.16 -3.11
N GLY A 386 3.62 -10.36 -2.48
CA GLY A 386 3.49 -9.99 -1.06
C GLY A 386 2.25 -9.14 -0.77
N VAL A 387 1.91 -8.21 -1.67
CA VAL A 387 0.67 -7.42 -1.60
C VAL A 387 -0.58 -8.31 -1.66
N VAL A 388 -0.62 -9.25 -2.60
CA VAL A 388 -1.72 -10.22 -2.71
C VAL A 388 -1.78 -11.11 -1.47
N ALA A 389 -0.65 -11.64 -1.00
CA ALA A 389 -0.59 -12.45 0.21
C ALA A 389 -1.15 -11.70 1.43
N GLN A 390 -0.78 -10.42 1.61
CA GLN A 390 -1.27 -9.62 2.72
C GLN A 390 -2.78 -9.38 2.65
N GLY A 391 -3.32 -9.00 1.49
CA GLY A 391 -4.76 -8.78 1.40
C GLY A 391 -5.57 -10.07 1.48
N LEU A 392 -5.03 -11.23 1.08
CA LEU A 392 -5.67 -12.53 1.33
C LEU A 392 -5.71 -12.87 2.83
N LEU A 393 -4.66 -12.56 3.59
CA LEU A 393 -4.69 -12.71 5.05
C LEU A 393 -5.76 -11.82 5.68
N GLN A 394 -5.83 -10.55 5.28
CA GLN A 394 -6.86 -9.62 5.76
C GLN A 394 -8.26 -10.05 5.32
N TYR A 395 -8.40 -10.67 4.14
CA TYR A 395 -9.66 -11.20 3.64
C TYR A 395 -10.19 -12.29 4.57
N LEU A 396 -9.38 -13.30 4.86
CA LEU A 396 -9.78 -14.39 5.77
C LEU A 396 -10.05 -13.89 7.19
N ALA A 397 -9.31 -12.89 7.67
CA ALA A 397 -9.58 -12.24 8.96
C ALA A 397 -10.98 -11.60 9.01
N VAL A 398 -11.48 -11.09 7.88
CA VAL A 398 -12.79 -10.44 7.79
C VAL A 398 -13.91 -11.45 7.56
N VAL A 399 -13.75 -12.40 6.64
CA VAL A 399 -14.86 -13.29 6.22
C VAL A 399 -14.99 -14.56 7.05
N ALA A 400 -13.93 -15.00 7.71
CA ALA A 400 -13.92 -16.25 8.47
C ALA A 400 -13.21 -16.12 9.83
N PRO A 401 -13.52 -15.09 10.65
CA PRO A 401 -12.78 -14.84 11.90
C PRO A 401 -12.86 -15.99 12.90
N LYS A 402 -14.02 -16.63 13.04
CA LYS A 402 -14.21 -17.78 13.93
C LYS A 402 -13.33 -18.96 13.49
N LEU A 403 -13.41 -19.34 12.21
CA LEU A 403 -12.61 -20.42 11.65
C LEU A 403 -11.10 -20.14 11.77
N VAL A 404 -10.66 -18.89 11.60
CA VAL A 404 -9.26 -18.51 11.81
C VAL A 404 -8.82 -18.76 13.25
N TRP A 405 -9.65 -18.40 14.24
CA TRP A 405 -9.33 -18.64 15.64
C TRP A 405 -9.34 -20.13 15.99
N ASP A 406 -10.35 -20.87 15.51
CA ASP A 406 -10.47 -22.31 15.72
C ASP A 406 -9.26 -23.06 15.11
N SER A 407 -8.71 -22.56 14.00
CA SER A 407 -7.56 -23.15 13.31
C SER A 407 -6.20 -22.56 13.71
N PHE A 408 -6.15 -21.55 14.60
CA PHE A 408 -4.92 -20.79 14.89
C PHE A 408 -3.73 -21.66 15.33
N GLY A 409 -4.00 -22.74 16.07
CA GLY A 409 -3.02 -23.78 16.40
C GLY A 409 -1.81 -23.28 17.20
N SER A 410 -1.93 -22.14 17.86
CA SER A 410 -0.83 -21.50 18.61
C SER A 410 -1.39 -20.69 19.78
N TRP A 411 -0.50 -20.00 20.49
CA TRP A 411 -0.85 -19.23 21.69
C TRP A 411 -0.68 -17.72 21.46
N LEU A 412 -1.62 -16.93 22.00
CA LEU A 412 -1.55 -15.48 22.01
C LEU A 412 -2.04 -14.96 23.36
N ARG A 413 -1.22 -14.15 24.04
CA ARG A 413 -1.52 -13.62 25.38
C ARG A 413 -2.87 -12.89 25.47
N THR A 414 -3.27 -12.15 24.43
CA THR A 414 -4.46 -11.29 24.48
C THR A 414 -5.26 -11.39 23.20
N ILE A 415 -6.44 -11.97 23.32
CA ILE A 415 -7.48 -11.97 22.28
C ILE A 415 -8.46 -10.86 22.63
N ARG A 416 -8.68 -9.92 21.71
CA ARG A 416 -9.58 -8.78 21.92
C ARG A 416 -10.92 -9.05 21.23
N PRO A 417 -12.02 -9.22 21.97
CA PRO A 417 -13.34 -9.40 21.38
C PRO A 417 -13.71 -8.27 20.40
N GLY A 418 -14.32 -8.64 19.27
CA GLY A 418 -14.77 -7.68 18.25
C GLY A 418 -13.65 -7.00 17.44
N ILE A 419 -12.39 -7.40 17.61
CA ILE A 419 -11.28 -7.05 16.71
C ILE A 419 -10.99 -8.26 15.82
N PRO A 420 -10.85 -8.08 14.49
CA PRO A 420 -10.54 -9.19 13.59
C PRO A 420 -9.16 -9.81 13.93
N PRO A 421 -8.96 -11.11 13.65
CA PRO A 421 -7.65 -11.74 13.72
C PRO A 421 -6.59 -10.91 12.99
N SER A 422 -5.39 -10.77 13.56
CA SER A 422 -4.30 -10.10 12.86
C SER A 422 -3.78 -10.98 11.72
N GLU A 423 -3.05 -10.39 10.77
CA GLU A 423 -2.42 -11.16 9.69
C GLU A 423 -1.51 -12.27 10.24
N PHE A 424 -0.87 -12.07 11.40
CA PHE A 424 -0.09 -13.09 12.08
C PHE A 424 -0.94 -14.30 12.50
N VAL A 425 -2.12 -14.06 13.08
CA VAL A 425 -3.03 -15.14 13.52
C VAL A 425 -3.50 -15.93 12.29
N VAL A 426 -3.92 -15.24 11.23
CA VAL A 426 -4.37 -15.89 10.00
C VAL A 426 -3.24 -16.69 9.33
N ALA A 427 -2.02 -16.15 9.28
CA ALA A 427 -0.86 -16.84 8.71
C ALA A 427 -0.51 -18.13 9.48
N ASN A 428 -0.58 -18.10 10.82
CA ASN A 428 -0.39 -19.30 11.64
C ASN A 428 -1.52 -20.32 11.42
N ALA A 429 -2.77 -19.87 11.35
CA ALA A 429 -3.90 -20.75 11.06
C ALA A 429 -3.75 -21.45 9.70
N LEU A 430 -3.36 -20.71 8.65
CA LEU A 430 -3.09 -21.31 7.34
C LEU A 430 -1.90 -22.26 7.34
N ARG A 431 -0.84 -21.94 8.11
CA ARG A 431 0.31 -22.83 8.27
C ARG A 431 -0.07 -24.13 8.98
N HIS A 432 -0.86 -24.04 10.05
CA HIS A 432 -1.35 -25.19 10.79
C HIS A 432 -2.22 -26.10 9.92
N MET A 433 -3.08 -25.53 9.08
CA MET A 433 -3.95 -26.27 8.16
C MET A 433 -3.28 -26.68 6.83
N LEU A 434 -2.00 -26.34 6.62
CA LEU A 434 -1.31 -26.62 5.35
C LEU A 434 -1.13 -28.12 5.08
N PRO A 435 -0.74 -28.98 6.06
CA PRO A 435 -0.61 -30.41 5.82
C PRO A 435 -1.90 -31.05 5.30
N ASP A 436 -3.03 -30.80 5.95
CA ASP A 436 -4.34 -31.32 5.56
C ASP A 436 -4.75 -30.86 4.16
N PHE A 437 -4.47 -29.60 3.84
CA PHE A 437 -4.73 -29.05 2.51
C PHE A 437 -3.94 -29.79 1.42
N LEU A 438 -2.66 -30.09 1.66
CA LEU A 438 -1.79 -30.76 0.70
C LEU A 438 -2.06 -32.26 0.60
N LEU A 439 -2.37 -32.94 1.72
CA LEU A 439 -2.74 -34.35 1.74
C LEU A 439 -4.08 -34.60 1.04
N GLY A 440 -5.05 -33.70 1.21
CA GLY A 440 -6.34 -33.75 0.51
C GLY A 440 -6.30 -33.31 -0.96
N SER A 441 -5.14 -33.32 -1.62
CA SER A 441 -4.94 -32.73 -2.97
C SER A 441 -5.96 -33.17 -4.03
N ALA A 442 -6.38 -34.44 -4.01
CA ALA A 442 -7.42 -34.97 -4.91
C ALA A 442 -8.81 -34.32 -4.71
N LYS A 443 -9.10 -33.78 -3.52
CA LYS A 443 -10.36 -33.10 -3.17
C LYS A 443 -10.23 -31.56 -3.13
N ASN A 444 -9.01 -31.05 -2.96
CA ASN A 444 -8.74 -29.64 -2.65
C ASN A 444 -8.34 -28.76 -3.87
N GLY A 445 -8.33 -29.34 -5.07
CA GLY A 445 -8.19 -28.62 -6.34
C GLY A 445 -6.75 -28.51 -6.87
N SER A 446 -6.62 -27.88 -8.05
CA SER A 446 -5.41 -27.92 -8.88
C SER A 446 -4.13 -27.38 -8.23
N LEU A 447 -4.22 -26.48 -7.25
CA LEU A 447 -3.05 -25.94 -6.56
C LEU A 447 -2.43 -26.93 -5.57
N ALA A 448 -3.26 -27.61 -4.77
CA ALA A 448 -2.77 -28.57 -3.78
C ALA A 448 -1.99 -29.68 -4.47
N GLU A 449 -2.57 -30.24 -5.53
CA GLU A 449 -1.91 -31.23 -6.40
C GLU A 449 -0.62 -30.66 -7.03
N PHE A 450 -0.66 -29.42 -7.54
CA PHE A 450 0.51 -28.78 -8.14
C PHE A 450 1.67 -28.66 -7.13
N ILE A 451 1.40 -28.31 -5.88
CA ILE A 451 2.40 -28.20 -4.82
C ILE A 451 2.86 -29.59 -4.38
N ALA A 452 1.94 -30.51 -4.08
CA ALA A 452 2.23 -31.88 -3.61
C ALA A 452 3.16 -32.63 -4.57
N ASN A 453 2.88 -32.58 -5.88
CA ASN A 453 3.72 -33.19 -6.93
C ASN A 453 5.13 -32.57 -7.02
N ARG A 454 5.40 -31.48 -6.30
CA ARG A 454 6.65 -30.72 -6.28
C ARG A 454 7.35 -30.78 -4.93
N GLN A 455 6.78 -31.45 -3.93
CA GLN A 455 7.39 -31.61 -2.63
C GLN A 455 8.58 -32.56 -2.65
N ASP A 456 9.50 -32.36 -1.71
CA ASP A 456 10.60 -33.28 -1.45
C ASP A 456 10.11 -34.41 -0.55
N THR A 457 9.93 -35.58 -1.14
CA THR A 457 9.50 -36.79 -0.43
C THR A 457 10.61 -37.40 0.42
N THR A 458 11.89 -37.06 0.15
CA THR A 458 13.04 -37.61 0.90
C THR A 458 13.31 -36.85 2.20
N ASN A 459 12.93 -35.57 2.26
CA ASN A 459 13.17 -34.70 3.41
C ASN A 459 11.87 -34.31 4.15
N MET A 460 10.89 -35.22 4.19
CA MET A 460 9.64 -35.02 4.95
C MET A 460 9.84 -35.18 6.47
N GLN A 461 10.67 -34.34 7.08
CA GLN A 461 10.72 -34.27 8.55
C GLN A 461 9.47 -33.59 9.15
N GLY A 462 8.74 -32.79 8.35
CA GLY A 462 7.58 -32.01 8.81
C GLY A 462 6.19 -32.66 8.69
N PHE A 463 6.07 -33.84 8.07
CA PHE A 463 4.78 -34.54 7.88
C PHE A 463 4.64 -35.81 8.74
N ARG A 464 5.64 -36.17 9.54
CA ARG A 464 5.67 -37.40 10.35
C ARG A 464 4.90 -37.34 11.69
N LEU A 465 4.16 -36.26 11.97
CA LEU A 465 3.35 -36.15 13.20
C LEU A 465 1.90 -36.60 13.03
N ALA A 466 1.52 -37.10 11.85
CA ALA A 466 0.24 -37.74 11.60
C ALA A 466 0.48 -39.16 11.04
N SER A 467 1.01 -40.02 11.91
CA SER A 467 0.98 -41.48 11.75
C SER A 467 0.77 -42.10 13.12
#